data_AF-A0A1G6C5G2-F1
#
_entry.id   AF-A0A1G6C5G2-F1
#
_cell.length_a   1.000
_cell.length_b   1.000
_cell.length_c   1.000
_cell.angle_alpha   90.00
_cell.angle_beta   90.00
_cell.angle_gamma   90.00
#
_symmetry.space_group_name_H-M   'P 1'
#
loop_
_entity.id
_entity.type
_entity.pdbx_description
1 polymer ?
#
loop_
_entity_poly.entity_id
_entity_poly.type
_entity_poly.pdbx_seq_one_letter_code
_entity_poly.pdbx_strand_id
1 'polypeptide(L)'
;MSEKKRFIIGGFEFETHYEYRAALEDVKKIECINEELDIQDPEVALRLYNDIRDGIIVFNSPIGEQYVNHVADIVANKSAGMLDDREIIEEAAGKAKSSRRLGLLFVSIAAVLVVVFAGVEIKDIVQTRKIAKQIESVQNDKVTNNSQNNVNINNEIDDIGSVEDSNGGESVSNSASANQIQDDLIQSPWDMHYNADYREILPELSELYSQNTDLVGVLTIVDTDINYPVVQTPNDPEYYLRRDFNGNDSTAGTLFVDYRCDIVNPTTNTIIYGHNMRSGTMFGGLKRYLNYDYYQSHKTIIFKTLYEEQEYEVVGVGLSKVGYDDDDTYKYYNFIDAVTGAELQEFLNNIQALSAFDETIDISSTDKILTLSTCNTYMEDGRMFIVAKRVR
;
A
#
# COMPACT_ATOMS: atom_id res chain seq x y z
N MET A 1 19.49 -25.92 32.17
CA MET A 1 18.38 -24.99 32.40
C MET A 1 18.96 -23.60 32.39
N SER A 2 18.75 -22.85 31.31
CA SER A 2 19.26 -21.47 31.18
C SER A 2 18.35 -20.55 32.01
N GLU A 3 18.93 -19.71 32.87
CA GLU A 3 18.19 -18.69 33.61
C GLU A 3 17.52 -17.73 32.62
N LYS A 4 16.19 -17.77 32.52
CA LYS A 4 15.41 -16.73 31.83
C LYS A 4 15.73 -15.40 32.52
N LYS A 5 16.38 -14.47 31.82
CA LYS A 5 16.52 -13.09 32.29
C LYS A 5 15.12 -12.50 32.41
N ARG A 6 14.69 -12.19 33.63
CA ARG A 6 13.44 -11.47 33.89
C ARG A 6 13.75 -9.98 33.99
N PHE A 7 12.92 -9.16 33.35
CA PHE A 7 13.01 -7.72 33.45
C PHE A 7 12.03 -7.25 34.52
N ILE A 8 12.41 -6.25 35.32
CA ILE A 8 11.61 -5.81 36.46
C ILE A 8 11.48 -4.29 36.43
N ILE A 9 10.25 -3.80 36.56
CA ILE A 9 9.96 -2.37 36.78
C ILE A 9 9.04 -2.30 38.00
N GLY A 10 9.56 -1.74 39.09
CA GLY A 10 8.84 -1.72 40.37
C GLY A 10 8.52 -3.14 40.87
N GLY A 11 7.23 -3.42 41.06
CA GLY A 11 6.72 -4.75 41.48
C GLY A 11 6.29 -5.67 40.33
N PHE A 12 6.51 -5.28 39.07
CA PHE A 12 6.10 -6.03 37.89
C PHE A 12 7.29 -6.77 37.26
N GLU A 13 7.11 -8.06 36.99
CA GLU A 13 8.07 -8.89 36.26
C GLU A 13 7.58 -9.08 34.81
N PHE A 14 8.51 -8.96 33.85
CA PHE A 14 8.25 -9.14 32.42
C PHE A 14 9.11 -10.27 31.87
N GLU A 15 8.48 -11.14 31.08
CA GLU A 15 9.14 -12.32 30.51
C GLU A 15 9.89 -12.00 29.23
N THR A 16 9.44 -10.96 28.51
CA THR A 16 10.04 -10.55 27.24
C THR A 16 10.57 -9.12 27.30
N HIS A 17 11.57 -8.83 26.46
CA HIS A 17 12.09 -7.47 26.32
C HIS A 17 11.06 -6.51 25.71
N TYR A 18 10.15 -7.03 24.87
CA TYR A 18 9.05 -6.27 24.29
C TYR A 18 8.08 -5.75 25.37
N GLU A 19 7.60 -6.64 26.25
CA GLU A 19 6.74 -6.28 27.39
C GLU A 19 7.41 -5.25 28.30
N TYR A 20 8.71 -5.44 28.57
CA TYR A 20 9.51 -4.49 29.35
C TYR A 20 9.59 -3.10 28.71
N ARG A 21 9.76 -3.03 27.39
CA ARG A 21 9.81 -1.74 26.68
C ARG A 21 8.45 -1.06 26.65
N ALA A 22 7.36 -1.80 26.39
CA ALA A 22 6.00 -1.25 26.45
C ALA A 22 5.70 -0.68 27.85
N ALA A 23 6.15 -1.38 28.90
CA ALA A 23 6.04 -0.90 30.27
C ALA A 23 6.87 0.36 30.55
N LEU A 24 8.08 0.50 30.00
CA LEU A 24 8.86 1.74 30.10
C LEU A 24 8.19 2.93 29.39
N GLU A 25 7.57 2.69 28.23
CA GLU A 25 6.82 3.72 27.50
C GLU A 25 5.59 4.18 28.30
N ASP A 26 4.86 3.25 28.92
CA ASP A 26 3.73 3.57 29.79
C ASP A 26 4.14 4.33 31.05
N VAL A 27 5.27 3.97 31.68
CA VAL A 27 5.82 4.72 32.83
C VAL A 27 6.08 6.18 32.45
N LYS A 28 6.71 6.44 31.30
CA LYS A 28 6.97 7.82 30.83
C LYS A 28 5.68 8.60 30.57
N LYS A 29 4.65 7.95 30.00
CA LYS A 29 3.34 8.58 29.80
C LYS A 29 2.71 8.96 31.15
N ILE A 30 2.75 8.05 32.12
CA ILE A 30 2.21 8.28 33.47
C ILE A 30 2.93 9.44 34.16
N GLU A 31 4.26 9.49 34.07
CA GLU A 31 5.07 10.60 34.60
C GLU A 31 4.63 11.94 33.98
N CYS A 32 4.56 12.01 32.64
CA CYS A 32 4.13 13.22 31.93
C CYS A 32 2.70 13.65 32.31
N ILE A 33 1.77 12.70 32.42
CA ILE A 33 0.38 13.00 32.82
C ILE A 33 0.34 13.57 34.24
N ASN A 34 1.08 12.98 35.18
CA ASN A 34 1.09 13.43 36.57
C ASN A 34 1.84 14.76 36.77
N GLU A 35 2.79 15.10 35.89
CA GLU A 35 3.49 16.39 35.89
C GLU A 35 2.61 17.52 35.34
N GLU A 36 1.84 17.24 34.29
CA GLU A 36 1.08 18.26 33.54
C GLU A 36 -0.38 18.40 33.99
N LEU A 37 -0.98 17.35 34.57
CA LEU A 37 -2.39 17.33 34.97
C LEU A 37 -2.56 17.14 36.47
N ASP A 38 -3.39 17.99 37.09
CA ASP A 38 -3.88 17.75 38.44
C ASP A 38 -5.03 16.72 38.39
N ILE A 39 -4.67 15.44 38.46
CA ILE A 39 -5.65 14.34 38.52
C ILE A 39 -6.49 14.36 39.81
N GLN A 40 -6.21 15.25 40.76
CA GLN A 40 -7.06 15.44 41.93
C GLN A 40 -8.24 16.40 41.67
N ASP A 41 -8.24 17.12 40.56
CA ASP A 41 -9.42 17.87 40.11
C ASP A 41 -10.46 16.90 39.49
N PRO A 42 -11.73 16.90 39.95
CA PRO A 42 -12.78 16.01 39.42
C PRO A 42 -13.04 16.15 37.92
N GLU A 43 -12.96 17.36 37.36
CA GLU A 43 -13.21 17.62 35.94
C GLU A 43 -12.01 17.15 35.10
N VAL A 44 -10.79 17.38 35.58
CA VAL A 44 -9.56 16.91 34.94
C VAL A 44 -9.49 15.39 34.93
N ALA A 45 -9.79 14.74 36.06
CA ALA A 45 -9.81 13.29 36.17
C ALA A 45 -10.87 12.66 35.25
N LEU A 46 -12.07 13.26 35.17
CA LEU A 46 -13.14 12.77 34.29
C LEU A 46 -12.77 12.93 32.81
N ARG A 47 -12.11 14.02 32.43
CA ARG A 47 -11.62 14.22 31.06
C ARG A 47 -10.55 13.20 30.70
N LEU A 48 -9.54 13.03 31.55
CA LEU A 48 -8.47 12.05 31.37
C LEU A 48 -9.05 10.62 31.25
N TYR A 49 -10.03 10.27 32.08
CA TYR A 49 -10.72 8.98 32.00
C TYR A 49 -11.42 8.77 30.65
N ASN A 50 -12.11 9.79 30.12
CA ASN A 50 -12.74 9.70 28.80
C ASN A 50 -11.71 9.61 27.66
N ASP A 51 -10.61 10.36 27.73
CA ASP A 51 -9.54 10.29 26.72
C ASP A 51 -8.88 8.90 26.69
N ILE A 52 -8.72 8.25 27.85
CA ILE A 52 -8.27 6.85 27.93
C ILE A 52 -9.32 5.88 27.37
N ARG A 53 -10.59 6.03 27.76
CA ARG A 53 -11.69 5.16 27.31
C ARG A 53 -11.92 5.24 25.80
N ASP A 54 -11.81 6.44 25.24
CA ASP A 54 -12.06 6.72 23.83
C ASP A 54 -10.81 6.38 22.97
N GLY A 55 -9.75 5.83 23.57
CA GLY A 55 -8.56 5.34 22.88
C GLY A 55 -7.58 6.42 22.44
N ILE A 56 -7.74 7.66 22.91
CA ILE A 56 -6.83 8.78 22.62
C ILE A 56 -5.50 8.56 23.35
N ILE A 57 -5.55 8.02 24.57
CA ILE A 57 -4.38 7.61 25.36
C ILE A 57 -4.46 6.11 25.60
N VAL A 58 -3.51 5.36 25.04
CA VAL A 58 -3.46 3.90 25.15
C VAL A 58 -2.25 3.47 25.97
N PHE A 59 -2.50 2.56 26.92
CA PHE A 59 -1.50 1.90 27.74
C PHE A 59 -1.42 0.42 27.34
N ASN A 60 -0.20 -0.09 27.17
CA ASN A 60 0.09 -1.41 26.59
C ASN A 60 0.77 -2.36 27.58
N SER A 61 0.73 -2.05 28.88
CA SER A 61 1.36 -2.85 29.93
C SER A 61 0.49 -2.95 31.19
N PRO A 62 0.72 -3.97 32.04
CA PRO A 62 0.07 -4.09 33.35
C PRO A 62 0.26 -2.86 34.27
N ILE A 63 1.35 -2.11 34.11
CA ILE A 63 1.60 -0.87 34.86
C ILE A 63 0.61 0.21 34.42
N GLY A 64 0.41 0.35 33.11
CA GLY A 64 -0.55 1.30 32.58
C GLY A 64 -2.00 0.90 32.87
N GLU A 65 -2.33 -0.40 32.86
CA GLU A 65 -3.65 -0.90 33.30
C GLU A 65 -3.93 -0.54 34.77
N GLN A 66 -2.93 -0.69 35.65
CA GLN A 66 -3.05 -0.26 37.04
C GLN A 66 -3.33 1.25 37.16
N TYR A 67 -2.69 2.07 36.33
CA TYR A 67 -2.93 3.50 36.29
C TYR A 67 -4.33 3.86 35.79
N VAL A 68 -4.84 3.17 34.75
CA VAL A 68 -6.22 3.34 34.27
C VAL A 68 -7.23 3.06 35.40
N ASN A 69 -7.03 1.97 36.14
CA ASN A 69 -7.87 1.62 37.29
C ASN A 69 -7.81 2.70 38.38
N HIS A 70 -6.63 3.26 38.66
CA HIS A 70 -6.48 4.35 39.61
C HIS A 70 -7.25 5.61 39.20
N VAL A 71 -7.20 6.00 37.92
CA VAL A 71 -7.97 7.14 37.39
C VAL A 71 -9.48 6.88 37.49
N ALA A 72 -9.91 5.67 37.18
CA ALA A 72 -11.32 5.26 37.32
C ALA A 72 -11.81 5.37 38.77
N ASP A 73 -11.01 4.93 39.74
CA ASP A 73 -11.32 5.02 41.17
C ASP A 73 -11.43 6.48 41.63
N ILE A 74 -10.58 7.38 41.14
CA ILE A 74 -10.66 8.82 41.45
C ILE A 74 -12.00 9.38 40.96
N VAL A 75 -12.38 9.07 39.72
CA VAL A 75 -13.65 9.51 39.13
C VAL A 75 -14.84 8.93 39.90
N ALA A 76 -14.81 7.64 40.25
CA ALA A 76 -15.87 6.98 41.00
C ALA A 76 -16.04 7.56 42.41
N ASN A 77 -14.94 7.85 43.11
CA ASN A 77 -14.98 8.40 44.47
C ASN A 77 -15.43 9.88 44.50
N LYS A 78 -15.09 10.67 43.47
CA LYS A 78 -15.43 12.10 43.41
C LYS A 78 -16.79 12.38 42.78
N SER A 79 -17.30 11.48 41.95
CA SER A 79 -18.67 11.56 41.42
C SER A 79 -19.75 11.28 42.46
N ALA A 80 -19.41 10.64 43.59
CA ALA A 80 -20.33 10.43 44.71
C ALA A 80 -20.84 11.74 45.38
N GLY A 81 -20.16 12.88 45.14
CA GLY A 81 -20.55 14.21 45.64
C GLY A 81 -21.29 15.10 44.63
N MET A 82 -21.48 14.67 43.38
CA MET A 82 -22.11 15.50 42.31
C MET A 82 -23.61 15.20 42.12
N LEU A 83 -24.23 14.45 43.04
CA LEU A 83 -25.66 14.15 43.07
C LEU A 83 -26.40 15.02 44.10
N ASP A 84 -26.19 16.33 44.09
CA ASP A 84 -27.12 17.27 44.71
C ASP A 84 -26.91 18.65 44.11
N ASP A 85 -27.42 18.85 42.89
CA ASP A 85 -27.69 20.19 42.35
C ASP A 85 -28.81 20.07 41.31
N ARG A 86 -30.02 19.80 41.83
CA ARG A 86 -31.28 19.87 41.09
C ARG A 86 -31.65 21.29 40.64
N GLU A 87 -30.77 22.28 40.84
CA GLU A 87 -30.99 23.69 40.52
C GLU A 87 -30.32 24.13 39.20
N ILE A 88 -29.38 23.36 38.63
CA ILE A 88 -28.63 23.73 37.39
C ILE A 88 -29.43 23.44 36.09
N ILE A 89 -30.55 22.71 36.19
CA ILE A 89 -31.33 22.28 35.01
C ILE A 89 -32.04 23.46 34.32
N GLU A 90 -32.37 24.54 35.03
CA GLU A 90 -33.11 25.67 34.44
C GLU A 90 -32.20 26.62 33.61
N GLU A 91 -30.91 26.72 33.93
CA GLU A 91 -29.94 27.54 33.16
C GLU A 91 -29.40 26.81 31.91
N ALA A 92 -29.31 25.47 31.95
CA ALA A 92 -28.86 24.64 30.84
C ALA A 92 -29.81 24.66 29.62
N ALA A 93 -31.11 24.91 29.84
CA ALA A 93 -32.10 24.99 28.76
C ALA A 93 -31.85 26.18 27.80
N GLY A 94 -31.24 27.28 28.29
CA GLY A 94 -30.85 28.42 27.47
C GLY A 94 -29.64 28.14 26.57
N LYS A 95 -28.65 27.38 27.08
CA LYS A 95 -27.43 27.01 26.33
C LYS A 95 -27.64 25.82 25.38
N ALA A 96 -28.63 24.96 25.63
CA ALA A 96 -28.98 23.82 24.75
C ALA A 96 -29.42 24.22 23.33
N LYS A 97 -29.93 25.45 23.12
CA LYS A 97 -30.27 25.96 21.78
C LYS A 97 -29.04 26.43 20.99
N SER A 98 -27.98 26.83 21.69
CA SER A 98 -26.69 27.24 21.12
C SER A 98 -25.81 26.03 20.76
N SER A 99 -25.74 25.02 21.63
CA SER A 99 -25.00 23.78 21.37
C SER A 99 -25.61 22.94 20.23
N ARG A 100 -26.93 22.97 20.03
CA ARG A 100 -27.58 22.33 18.88
C ARG A 100 -27.27 23.02 17.55
N ARG A 101 -27.11 24.36 17.56
CA ARG A 101 -26.67 25.14 16.40
C ARG A 101 -25.20 24.89 16.08
N LEU A 102 -24.36 24.79 17.10
CA LEU A 102 -22.94 24.48 16.95
C LEU A 102 -22.73 23.02 16.50
N GLY A 103 -23.49 22.07 17.03
CA GLY A 103 -23.51 20.68 16.57
C GLY A 103 -23.98 20.55 15.13
N LEU A 104 -25.05 21.26 14.74
CA LEU A 104 -25.46 21.37 13.34
C LEU A 104 -24.38 21.98 12.45
N LEU A 105 -23.65 22.99 12.96
CA LEU A 105 -22.51 23.59 12.25
C LEU A 105 -21.39 22.56 12.04
N PHE A 106 -21.00 21.81 13.08
CA PHE A 106 -19.98 20.77 12.97
C PHE A 106 -20.39 19.63 12.04
N VAL A 107 -21.63 19.16 12.11
CA VAL A 107 -22.16 18.14 11.18
C VAL A 107 -22.20 18.69 9.75
N SER A 108 -22.55 19.96 9.56
CA SER A 108 -22.53 20.61 8.26
C SER A 108 -21.10 20.75 7.73
N ILE A 109 -20.13 21.13 8.56
CA ILE A 109 -18.71 21.21 8.20
C ILE A 109 -18.17 19.82 7.87
N ALA A 110 -18.48 18.80 8.67
CA ALA A 110 -18.08 17.42 8.39
C ALA A 110 -18.68 16.91 7.08
N ALA A 111 -19.96 17.18 6.82
CA ALA A 111 -20.60 16.85 5.54
C ALA A 111 -19.95 17.59 4.37
N VAL A 112 -19.60 18.87 4.52
CA VAL A 112 -18.87 19.63 3.51
C VAL A 112 -17.47 19.05 3.28
N LEU A 113 -16.75 18.67 4.33
CA LEU A 113 -15.44 18.04 4.22
C LEU A 113 -15.52 16.68 3.52
N VAL A 114 -16.52 15.87 3.83
CA VAL A 114 -16.80 14.60 3.13
C VAL A 114 -17.10 14.85 1.64
N VAL A 115 -17.90 15.87 1.32
CA VAL A 115 -18.18 16.24 -0.08
C VAL A 115 -16.93 16.76 -0.80
N VAL A 116 -16.09 17.56 -0.14
CA VAL A 116 -14.81 18.04 -0.69
C VAL A 116 -13.87 16.87 -0.93
N PHE A 117 -13.73 15.95 0.04
CA PHE A 117 -12.92 14.75 -0.08
C PHE A 117 -13.41 13.85 -1.22
N ALA A 118 -14.72 13.57 -1.28
CA ALA A 118 -15.33 12.83 -2.37
C ALA A 118 -15.12 13.54 -3.72
N GLY A 119 -15.16 14.88 -3.76
CA GLY A 119 -14.87 15.68 -4.94
C GLY A 119 -13.42 15.52 -5.43
N VAL A 120 -12.46 15.47 -4.51
CA VAL A 120 -11.05 15.22 -4.81
C VAL A 120 -10.87 13.80 -5.36
N GLU A 121 -11.42 12.77 -4.71
CA GLU A 121 -11.33 11.38 -5.20
C GLU A 121 -11.99 11.22 -6.57
N ILE A 122 -13.17 11.82 -6.78
CA ILE A 122 -13.86 11.78 -8.08
C ILE A 122 -13.02 12.49 -9.15
N LYS A 123 -12.41 13.64 -8.82
CA LYS A 123 -11.53 14.36 -9.75
C LYS A 123 -10.33 13.50 -10.13
N ASP A 124 -9.66 12.88 -9.16
CA ASP A 124 -8.51 11.99 -9.38
C ASP A 124 -8.92 10.81 -10.28
N ILE A 125 -10.01 10.10 -9.96
CA ILE A 125 -10.52 8.97 -10.77
C ILE A 125 -10.81 9.42 -12.20
N VAL A 126 -11.45 10.58 -12.38
CA VAL A 126 -11.78 11.10 -13.71
C VAL A 126 -10.51 11.48 -14.47
N GLN A 127 -9.52 12.06 -13.80
CA GLN A 127 -8.26 12.48 -14.41
C GLN A 127 -7.43 11.27 -14.82
N THR A 128 -7.27 10.27 -13.95
CA THR A 128 -6.58 9.01 -14.25
C THR A 128 -7.23 8.30 -15.44
N ARG A 129 -8.58 8.23 -15.48
CA ARG A 129 -9.32 7.64 -16.61
C ARG A 129 -9.17 8.44 -17.90
N LYS A 130 -9.10 9.77 -17.83
CA LYS A 130 -8.88 10.63 -19.00
C LYS A 130 -7.51 10.37 -19.61
N ILE A 131 -6.47 10.26 -18.80
CA ILE A 131 -5.11 9.99 -19.26
C ILE A 131 -5.03 8.59 -19.87
N ALA A 132 -5.61 7.58 -19.21
CA ALA A 132 -5.70 6.22 -19.77
C ALA A 132 -6.39 6.19 -21.15
N LYS A 133 -7.51 6.92 -21.30
CA LYS A 133 -8.20 7.06 -22.61
C LYS A 133 -7.40 7.84 -23.65
N GLN A 134 -6.64 8.86 -23.24
CA GLN A 134 -5.78 9.59 -24.16
C GLN A 134 -4.69 8.67 -24.73
N ILE A 135 -4.12 7.82 -23.89
CA ILE A 135 -3.17 6.78 -24.30
C ILE A 135 -3.82 5.84 -25.32
N GLU A 136 -5.04 5.36 -25.07
CA GLU A 136 -5.78 4.52 -26.04
C GLU A 136 -6.06 5.25 -27.37
N SER A 137 -6.44 6.52 -27.35
CA SER A 137 -6.66 7.28 -28.59
C SER A 137 -5.37 7.47 -29.39
N VAL A 138 -4.25 7.74 -28.73
CA VAL A 138 -2.93 7.87 -29.38
C VAL A 138 -2.50 6.54 -30.01
N GLN A 139 -2.83 5.41 -29.37
CA GLN A 139 -2.60 4.07 -29.91
C GLN A 139 -3.55 3.74 -31.08
N ASN A 140 -4.83 4.10 -31.00
CA ASN A 140 -5.85 3.76 -32.00
C ASN A 140 -5.83 4.67 -33.25
N ASP A 141 -5.45 5.95 -33.13
CA ASP A 141 -5.39 6.89 -34.26
C ASP A 141 -4.30 6.51 -35.29
N LYS A 142 -3.36 5.63 -34.93
CA LYS A 142 -2.38 5.04 -35.87
C LYS A 142 -2.76 3.64 -36.37
N VAL A 143 -3.71 2.94 -35.72
CA VAL A 143 -4.23 1.62 -36.15
C VAL A 143 -5.41 1.76 -37.14
N THR A 144 -5.97 2.96 -37.30
CA THR A 144 -7.06 3.24 -38.26
C THR A 144 -6.57 3.34 -39.72
N ASN A 145 -5.69 2.43 -40.12
CA ASN A 145 -5.45 2.01 -41.50
C ASN A 145 -5.25 0.49 -41.53
N ASN A 146 -6.13 -0.28 -40.89
CA ASN A 146 -6.52 -1.61 -41.40
C ASN A 146 -7.70 -2.23 -40.63
N SER A 147 -8.68 -2.64 -41.44
CA SER A 147 -9.76 -3.60 -41.17
C SER A 147 -10.80 -3.27 -40.10
N GLN A 148 -11.95 -2.85 -40.63
CA GLN A 148 -13.27 -3.26 -40.16
C GLN A 148 -13.31 -4.78 -39.90
N ASN A 149 -13.78 -5.19 -38.72
CA ASN A 149 -14.79 -6.24 -38.59
C ASN A 149 -15.40 -6.25 -37.18
N ASN A 150 -16.73 -6.19 -37.18
CA ASN A 150 -17.61 -6.25 -36.01
C ASN A 150 -17.51 -7.61 -35.29
N VAL A 151 -17.49 -7.58 -33.95
CA VAL A 151 -18.29 -8.51 -33.14
C VAL A 151 -18.90 -7.73 -31.97
N ASN A 152 -20.22 -7.82 -31.91
CA ASN A 152 -21.12 -7.31 -30.88
C ASN A 152 -21.32 -8.41 -29.84
N ILE A 153 -21.02 -8.18 -28.55
CA ILE A 153 -21.58 -8.97 -27.44
C ILE A 153 -21.95 -8.04 -26.29
N ASN A 154 -23.14 -8.30 -25.75
CA ASN A 154 -23.90 -7.50 -24.80
C ASN A 154 -23.27 -7.51 -23.40
N ASN A 155 -23.30 -6.36 -22.75
CA ASN A 155 -23.05 -6.20 -21.32
C ASN A 155 -24.29 -6.66 -20.53
N GLU A 156 -24.14 -7.73 -19.74
CA GLU A 156 -24.95 -7.95 -18.55
C GLU A 156 -24.11 -7.55 -17.33
N ILE A 157 -24.65 -6.58 -16.58
CA ILE A 157 -24.10 -6.10 -15.32
C ILE A 157 -24.71 -7.00 -14.25
N ASP A 158 -23.90 -7.89 -13.68
CA ASP A 158 -24.27 -8.62 -12.48
C ASP A 158 -23.64 -8.00 -11.24
N ASP A 159 -24.53 -7.68 -10.30
CA ASP A 159 -24.33 -7.18 -8.96
C ASP A 159 -23.32 -8.05 -8.19
N ILE A 160 -22.16 -7.48 -7.85
CA ILE A 160 -21.27 -8.10 -6.85
C ILE A 160 -21.71 -7.61 -5.47
N GLY A 161 -22.54 -8.44 -4.85
CA GLY A 161 -22.88 -8.37 -3.44
C GLY A 161 -21.66 -8.52 -2.53
N SER A 162 -21.79 -7.89 -1.37
CA SER A 162 -20.97 -8.02 -0.18
C SER A 162 -20.46 -9.44 0.09
N VAL A 163 -19.14 -9.62 0.11
CA VAL A 163 -18.51 -10.76 0.78
C VAL A 163 -18.16 -10.30 2.19
N GLU A 164 -18.90 -10.86 3.15
CA GLU A 164 -18.64 -10.77 4.58
C GLU A 164 -17.39 -11.59 4.96
N ASP A 165 -16.81 -11.15 6.08
CA ASP A 165 -15.71 -11.74 6.80
C ASP A 165 -15.80 -13.27 6.97
N SER A 166 -14.67 -13.93 6.71
CA SER A 166 -14.32 -15.15 7.44
C SER A 166 -12.82 -15.17 7.68
N ASN A 167 -12.47 -14.74 8.90
CA ASN A 167 -11.17 -14.90 9.52
C ASN A 167 -11.00 -16.36 9.97
N GLY A 168 -9.86 -16.98 9.69
CA GLY A 168 -9.53 -18.35 10.14
C GLY A 168 -8.31 -18.90 9.42
N GLY A 169 -7.16 -18.86 10.09
CA GLY A 169 -5.86 -19.15 9.47
C GLY A 169 -5.55 -20.62 9.20
N GLU A 170 -4.55 -20.81 8.35
CA GLU A 170 -3.57 -21.89 8.41
C GLU A 170 -2.39 -21.48 7.52
N SER A 171 -1.18 -21.52 8.04
CA SER A 171 0.05 -21.40 7.26
C SER A 171 0.17 -22.63 6.37
N VAL A 172 -0.32 -22.54 5.14
CA VAL A 172 -0.09 -23.55 4.11
C VAL A 172 1.39 -23.50 3.75
N SER A 173 2.11 -24.58 4.06
CA SER A 173 3.45 -24.79 3.53
C SER A 173 3.31 -25.09 2.02
N ASN A 174 3.62 -24.12 1.17
CA ASN A 174 3.72 -24.32 -0.27
C ASN A 174 4.72 -25.46 -0.56
N SER A 175 4.31 -26.40 -1.43
CA SER A 175 5.06 -27.62 -1.75
C SER A 175 5.75 -27.55 -3.11
N ALA A 176 5.34 -26.60 -3.96
CA ALA A 176 6.02 -26.23 -5.19
C ALA A 176 7.33 -25.50 -4.88
N SER A 177 8.40 -25.91 -5.55
CA SER A 177 9.69 -25.22 -5.54
C SER A 177 9.83 -24.36 -6.79
N ALA A 178 10.53 -23.24 -6.66
CA ALA A 178 10.99 -22.46 -7.81
C ALA A 178 11.90 -23.31 -8.71
N ASN A 179 11.98 -22.95 -9.99
CA ASN A 179 12.95 -23.55 -10.91
C ASN A 179 14.37 -23.45 -10.35
N GLN A 180 15.19 -24.48 -10.60
CA GLN A 180 16.59 -24.50 -10.21
C GLN A 180 17.45 -23.76 -11.25
N ILE A 181 18.20 -22.77 -10.80
CA ILE A 181 19.12 -21.95 -11.56
C ILE A 181 20.55 -22.41 -11.28
N GLN A 182 21.34 -22.59 -12.33
CA GLN A 182 22.76 -22.93 -12.20
C GLN A 182 23.56 -21.73 -11.68
N ASP A 183 24.52 -21.98 -10.78
CA ASP A 183 25.37 -20.95 -10.17
C ASP A 183 26.49 -20.48 -11.13
N ASP A 184 26.09 -19.80 -12.19
CA ASP A 184 26.95 -19.17 -13.19
C ASP A 184 26.65 -17.66 -13.28
N LEU A 185 27.50 -16.92 -14.00
CA LEU A 185 27.22 -15.51 -14.32
C LEU A 185 25.95 -15.41 -15.17
N ILE A 186 25.05 -14.52 -14.78
CA ILE A 186 23.82 -14.26 -15.52
C ILE A 186 24.15 -13.48 -16.79
N GLN A 187 23.66 -13.98 -17.92
CA GLN A 187 23.67 -13.28 -19.20
C GLN A 187 22.32 -13.44 -19.85
N SER A 188 21.61 -12.33 -20.00
CA SER A 188 20.32 -12.31 -20.66
C SER A 188 20.49 -11.95 -22.15
N PRO A 189 19.75 -12.60 -23.07
CA PRO A 189 19.66 -12.12 -24.45
C PRO A 189 19.07 -10.69 -24.54
N TRP A 190 18.43 -10.21 -23.47
CA TRP A 190 17.89 -8.87 -23.34
C TRP A 190 18.89 -7.85 -22.78
N ASP A 191 20.12 -8.27 -22.43
CA ASP A 191 21.18 -7.36 -22.00
C ASP A 191 21.72 -6.58 -23.20
N MET A 192 21.14 -5.42 -23.41
CA MET A 192 21.55 -4.52 -24.48
C MET A 192 22.52 -3.50 -23.90
N HIS A 193 23.74 -3.45 -24.42
CA HIS A 193 24.74 -2.43 -24.04
C HIS A 193 24.55 -1.19 -24.91
N TYR A 194 23.39 -0.53 -24.78
CA TYR A 194 23.11 0.64 -25.57
C TYR A 194 23.80 1.87 -24.99
N ASN A 195 24.42 2.65 -25.88
CA ASN A 195 24.78 4.01 -25.52
C ASN A 195 23.49 4.86 -25.55
N ALA A 196 23.17 5.48 -24.40
CA ALA A 196 21.95 6.26 -24.19
C ALA A 196 21.74 7.39 -25.22
N ASP A 197 22.81 7.87 -25.85
CA ASP A 197 22.76 8.94 -26.85
C ASP A 197 22.12 8.53 -28.20
N TYR A 198 21.84 7.24 -28.42
CA TYR A 198 21.43 6.71 -29.74
C TYR A 198 20.05 6.02 -29.77
N ARG A 199 19.27 6.06 -28.69
CA ARG A 199 17.92 5.47 -28.69
C ARG A 199 16.88 6.53 -29.05
N GLU A 200 16.20 6.32 -30.17
CA GLU A 200 15.07 7.15 -30.57
C GLU A 200 13.83 6.78 -29.74
N ILE A 201 13.12 7.80 -29.27
CA ILE A 201 11.83 7.60 -28.59
C ILE A 201 10.83 7.07 -29.63
N LEU A 202 10.09 6.03 -29.25
CA LEU A 202 9.00 5.48 -30.06
C LEU A 202 8.06 6.61 -30.50
N PRO A 203 7.78 6.76 -31.81
CA PRO A 203 6.99 7.88 -32.34
C PRO A 203 5.58 8.03 -31.75
N GLU A 204 5.04 6.99 -31.15
CA GLU A 204 3.76 6.98 -30.44
C GLU A 204 3.84 7.49 -29.00
N LEU A 205 5.01 7.46 -28.37
CA LEU A 205 5.22 8.02 -27.03
C LEU A 205 5.78 9.43 -27.05
N SER A 206 6.24 9.94 -28.21
CA SER A 206 6.89 11.26 -28.30
C SER A 206 6.01 12.42 -27.81
N GLU A 207 4.71 12.40 -28.13
CA GLU A 207 3.78 13.44 -27.67
C GLU A 207 3.55 13.36 -26.16
N LEU A 208 3.34 12.15 -25.62
CA LEU A 208 3.14 11.94 -24.19
C LEU A 208 4.41 12.33 -23.40
N TYR A 209 5.59 11.97 -23.91
CA TYR A 209 6.88 12.35 -23.36
C TYR A 209 7.10 13.87 -23.36
N SER A 210 6.60 14.57 -24.38
CA SER A 210 6.70 16.04 -24.43
C SER A 210 5.85 16.76 -23.37
N GLN A 211 4.81 16.09 -22.85
CA GLN A 211 3.97 16.62 -21.76
C GLN A 211 4.65 16.43 -20.40
N ASN A 212 5.39 15.34 -20.23
CA ASN A 212 6.20 15.08 -19.05
C ASN A 212 7.44 14.25 -19.40
N THR A 213 8.62 14.85 -19.26
CA THR A 213 9.90 14.23 -19.57
C THR A 213 10.35 13.17 -18.57
N ASP A 214 9.65 13.02 -17.44
CA ASP A 214 9.90 11.93 -16.49
C ASP A 214 9.25 10.61 -16.96
N LEU A 215 8.45 10.63 -18.03
CA LEU A 215 7.86 9.43 -18.64
C LEU A 215 8.95 8.45 -19.08
N VAL A 216 8.87 7.21 -18.62
CA VAL A 216 9.74 6.10 -19.05
C VAL A 216 9.02 5.04 -19.85
N GLY A 217 7.69 5.04 -19.84
CA GLY A 217 6.89 4.13 -20.65
C GLY A 217 5.40 4.14 -20.32
N VAL A 218 4.68 3.17 -20.88
CA VAL A 218 3.27 2.89 -20.61
C VAL A 218 3.13 1.42 -20.24
N LEU A 219 2.47 1.15 -19.11
CA LEU A 219 2.17 -0.19 -18.64
C LEU A 219 0.72 -0.53 -18.95
N THR A 220 0.52 -1.65 -19.62
CA THR A 220 -0.80 -2.22 -19.92
C THR A 220 -0.88 -3.65 -19.41
N ILE A 221 -1.97 -4.03 -18.76
CA ILE A 221 -2.31 -5.44 -18.51
C ILE A 221 -3.49 -5.78 -19.41
N VAL A 222 -3.27 -6.73 -20.32
CA VAL A 222 -4.24 -7.12 -21.34
C VAL A 222 -5.54 -7.60 -20.68
N ASP A 223 -6.67 -7.22 -21.26
CA ASP A 223 -8.03 -7.51 -20.76
C ASP A 223 -8.36 -6.89 -19.39
N THR A 224 -7.68 -5.80 -19.02
CA THR A 224 -7.97 -5.04 -17.79
C THR A 224 -8.00 -3.52 -18.01
N ASP A 225 -8.50 -2.78 -17.02
CA ASP A 225 -8.47 -1.30 -17.01
C ASP A 225 -7.08 -0.69 -16.72
N ILE A 226 -6.04 -1.51 -16.51
CA ILE A 226 -4.69 -1.04 -16.22
C ILE A 226 -4.02 -0.71 -17.55
N ASN A 227 -4.02 0.58 -17.86
CA ASN A 227 -3.32 1.19 -18.99
C ASN A 227 -2.86 2.60 -18.59
N TYR A 228 -1.65 2.72 -18.07
CA TYR A 228 -1.19 3.94 -17.39
C TYR A 228 0.22 4.35 -17.81
N PRO A 229 0.51 5.67 -17.82
CA PRO A 229 1.87 6.13 -17.98
C PRO A 229 2.70 5.73 -16.76
N VAL A 230 3.96 5.42 -17.01
CA VAL A 230 4.95 5.09 -16.00
C VAL A 230 6.06 6.13 -16.08
N VAL A 231 6.42 6.70 -14.94
CA VAL A 231 7.43 7.75 -14.80
C VAL A 231 8.60 7.28 -13.95
N GLN A 232 9.72 8.01 -13.95
CA GLN A 232 10.84 7.72 -13.07
C GLN A 232 11.57 9.00 -12.69
N THR A 233 11.87 9.16 -11.40
CA THR A 233 12.60 10.30 -10.84
C THR A 233 13.79 9.81 -10.00
N PRO A 234 14.95 9.54 -10.63
CA PRO A 234 16.09 8.92 -9.93
C PRO A 234 16.57 9.68 -8.68
N ASN A 235 16.43 11.01 -8.69
CA ASN A 235 16.88 11.90 -7.62
C ASN A 235 15.78 12.22 -6.58
N ASP A 236 14.53 11.81 -6.83
CA ASP A 236 13.40 11.97 -5.92
C ASP A 236 12.44 10.77 -6.06
N PRO A 237 12.79 9.61 -5.47
CA PRO A 237 12.11 8.34 -5.73
C PRO A 237 10.62 8.32 -5.36
N GLU A 238 10.16 9.23 -4.50
CA GLU A 238 8.78 9.30 -4.02
C GLU A 238 7.98 10.45 -4.68
N TYR A 239 8.58 11.20 -5.62
CA TYR A 239 7.97 12.40 -6.21
C TYR A 239 6.54 12.16 -6.74
N TYR A 240 6.34 11.05 -7.44
CA TYR A 240 5.06 10.66 -8.06
C TYR A 240 4.15 9.82 -7.16
N LEU A 241 4.55 9.54 -5.92
CA LEU A 241 3.71 8.85 -4.96
C LEU A 241 2.42 9.65 -4.67
N ARG A 242 2.48 10.98 -4.65
CA ARG A 242 1.30 11.84 -4.41
C ARG A 242 1.09 12.88 -5.50
N ARG A 243 1.54 12.58 -6.73
CA ARG A 243 1.41 13.48 -7.88
C ARG A 243 0.87 12.77 -9.11
N ASP A 244 -0.03 13.45 -9.81
CA ASP A 244 -0.48 13.03 -11.12
C ASP A 244 0.62 13.18 -12.18
N PHE A 245 0.35 12.69 -13.40
CA PHE A 245 1.27 12.72 -14.51
C PHE A 245 1.71 14.14 -14.90
N ASN A 246 0.97 15.18 -14.51
CA ASN A 246 1.28 16.56 -14.82
C ASN A 246 2.02 17.25 -13.65
N GLY A 247 2.35 16.50 -12.59
CA GLY A 247 3.04 17.00 -11.40
C GLY A 247 2.15 17.68 -10.36
N ASN A 248 0.81 17.68 -10.53
CA ASN A 248 -0.08 18.25 -9.51
C ASN A 248 -0.37 17.23 -8.41
N ASP A 249 -0.72 17.72 -7.23
CA ASP A 249 -1.11 16.86 -6.10
C ASP A 249 -2.28 15.93 -6.49
N SER A 250 -2.10 14.64 -6.24
CA SER A 250 -3.11 13.61 -6.48
C SER A 250 -2.99 12.49 -5.46
N THR A 251 -4.13 12.01 -4.96
CA THR A 251 -4.18 10.88 -4.03
C THR A 251 -3.92 9.55 -4.73
N ALA A 252 -4.22 9.46 -6.02
CA ALA A 252 -3.97 8.29 -6.85
C ALA A 252 -2.51 8.15 -7.30
N GLY A 253 -1.76 9.27 -7.28
CA GLY A 253 -0.38 9.33 -7.78
C GLY A 253 -0.26 8.95 -9.26
N THR A 254 0.95 8.58 -9.66
CA THR A 254 1.28 8.05 -11.00
C THR A 254 2.08 6.76 -10.83
N LEU A 255 1.98 5.80 -11.76
CA LEU A 255 2.85 4.62 -11.68
C LEU A 255 4.30 5.05 -11.88
N PHE A 256 5.21 4.53 -11.08
CA PHE A 256 6.62 4.91 -11.17
C PHE A 256 7.56 3.72 -11.04
N VAL A 257 8.66 3.76 -11.79
CA VAL A 257 9.73 2.76 -11.71
C VAL A 257 10.60 3.04 -10.48
N ASP A 258 11.10 1.98 -9.84
CA ASP A 258 12.15 2.10 -8.81
C ASP A 258 13.35 2.90 -9.32
N TYR A 259 13.84 3.83 -8.52
CA TYR A 259 14.94 4.72 -8.90
C TYR A 259 16.25 3.98 -9.23
N ARG A 260 16.39 2.72 -8.77
CA ARG A 260 17.57 1.86 -9.01
C ARG A 260 17.51 1.12 -10.35
N CYS A 261 16.35 1.01 -10.98
CA CYS A 261 16.21 0.34 -12.27
C CYS A 261 16.72 1.23 -13.41
N ASP A 262 17.45 0.65 -14.35
CA ASP A 262 17.80 1.30 -15.62
C ASP A 262 16.82 0.82 -16.70
N ILE A 263 16.08 1.73 -17.32
CA ILE A 263 15.12 1.42 -18.41
C ILE A 263 15.80 1.43 -19.80
N VAL A 264 16.94 2.11 -19.93
CA VAL A 264 17.74 2.12 -21.16
C VAL A 264 18.46 0.78 -21.31
N ASN A 265 19.08 0.30 -20.24
CA ASN A 265 19.70 -1.01 -20.14
C ASN A 265 19.01 -1.81 -19.02
N PRO A 266 17.91 -2.52 -19.33
CA PRO A 266 17.04 -3.16 -18.33
C PRO A 266 17.79 -3.97 -17.27
N THR A 267 17.62 -3.59 -16.00
CA THR A 267 18.06 -4.40 -14.84
C THR A 267 17.40 -5.78 -14.87
N THR A 268 17.97 -6.77 -14.17
CA THR A 268 17.38 -8.12 -14.12
C THR A 268 15.91 -8.11 -13.68
N ASN A 269 15.56 -7.26 -12.72
CA ASN A 269 14.18 -7.00 -12.30
C ASN A 269 13.86 -5.50 -12.44
N THR A 270 12.81 -5.19 -13.21
CA THR A 270 12.22 -3.85 -13.25
C THR A 270 11.05 -3.81 -12.28
N ILE A 271 11.08 -2.91 -11.31
CA ILE A 271 10.00 -2.79 -10.33
C ILE A 271 9.18 -1.54 -10.64
N ILE A 272 7.87 -1.71 -10.84
CA ILE A 272 6.91 -0.62 -11.01
C ILE A 272 6.02 -0.57 -9.77
N TYR A 273 5.88 0.63 -9.22
CA TYR A 273 5.07 0.94 -8.06
C TYR A 273 3.78 1.64 -8.44
N GLY A 274 2.72 1.39 -7.68
CA GLY A 274 1.44 2.07 -7.85
C GLY A 274 0.54 1.93 -6.62
N HIS A 275 -0.36 2.89 -6.43
CA HIS A 275 -1.31 2.84 -5.32
C HIS A 275 -2.35 1.74 -5.48
N ASN A 276 -2.66 1.07 -4.36
CA ASN A 276 -3.77 0.12 -4.26
C ASN A 276 -5.09 0.89 -3.97
N MET A 277 -5.62 1.58 -4.99
CA MET A 277 -6.82 2.41 -4.80
C MET A 277 -8.06 1.55 -4.55
N ARG A 278 -8.88 1.93 -3.56
CA ARG A 278 -10.16 1.26 -3.27
C ARG A 278 -11.11 1.25 -4.47
N SER A 279 -11.04 2.28 -5.31
CA SER A 279 -11.79 2.42 -6.57
C SER A 279 -11.44 1.38 -7.63
N GLY A 280 -10.33 0.65 -7.48
CA GLY A 280 -9.80 -0.27 -8.48
C GLY A 280 -8.90 0.37 -9.54
N THR A 281 -8.72 1.70 -9.54
CA THR A 281 -7.79 2.41 -10.43
C THR A 281 -6.34 2.19 -10.00
N MET A 282 -5.38 2.57 -10.86
CA MET A 282 -3.95 2.33 -10.61
C MET A 282 -3.70 0.83 -10.38
N PHE A 283 -3.06 0.44 -9.28
CA PHE A 283 -2.88 -0.97 -8.92
C PHE A 283 -3.96 -1.52 -7.99
N GLY A 284 -5.04 -0.77 -7.77
CA GLY A 284 -6.22 -1.24 -7.04
C GLY A 284 -6.89 -2.47 -7.65
N GLY A 285 -6.74 -2.65 -8.97
CA GLY A 285 -7.22 -3.82 -9.70
C GLY A 285 -6.39 -5.10 -9.50
N LEU A 286 -5.14 -4.99 -9.03
CA LEU A 286 -4.23 -6.14 -8.91
C LEU A 286 -4.74 -7.19 -7.93
N LYS A 287 -5.52 -6.80 -6.91
CA LYS A 287 -6.14 -7.72 -5.95
C LYS A 287 -6.97 -8.84 -6.61
N ARG A 288 -7.47 -8.63 -7.83
CA ARG A 288 -8.19 -9.66 -8.59
C ARG A 288 -7.31 -10.87 -8.93
N TYR A 289 -5.99 -10.70 -9.01
CA TYR A 289 -5.03 -11.80 -9.22
C TYR A 289 -4.94 -12.76 -8.03
N LEU A 290 -5.48 -12.42 -6.84
CA LEU A 290 -5.63 -13.40 -5.75
C LEU A 290 -6.73 -14.44 -6.04
N ASN A 291 -7.58 -14.21 -7.04
CA ASN A 291 -8.47 -15.22 -7.59
C ASN A 291 -7.73 -16.03 -8.68
N TYR A 292 -7.70 -17.34 -8.52
CA TYR A 292 -6.94 -18.24 -9.38
C TYR A 292 -7.38 -18.19 -10.85
N ASP A 293 -8.69 -18.20 -11.12
CA ASP A 293 -9.21 -18.15 -12.50
C ASP A 293 -8.85 -16.84 -13.19
N TYR A 294 -8.95 -15.71 -12.47
CA TYR A 294 -8.54 -14.41 -12.99
C TYR A 294 -7.04 -14.36 -13.28
N TYR A 295 -6.21 -14.93 -12.39
CA TYR A 295 -4.76 -15.05 -12.59
C TYR A 295 -4.43 -15.88 -13.83
N GLN A 296 -5.14 -16.99 -14.08
CA GLN A 296 -4.94 -17.85 -15.25
C GLN A 296 -5.39 -17.19 -16.55
N SER A 297 -6.46 -16.38 -16.54
CA SER A 297 -6.99 -15.76 -17.75
C SER A 297 -6.36 -14.40 -18.11
N HIS A 298 -5.60 -13.76 -17.22
CA HIS A 298 -5.00 -12.43 -17.43
C HIS A 298 -3.49 -12.45 -17.27
N LYS A 299 -2.79 -13.25 -18.09
CA LYS A 299 -1.35 -13.48 -17.95
C LYS A 299 -0.47 -12.44 -18.62
N THR A 300 -0.98 -11.68 -19.58
CA THR A 300 -0.15 -10.84 -20.45
C THR A 300 -0.07 -9.39 -19.95
N ILE A 301 1.17 -8.93 -19.75
CA ILE A 301 1.52 -7.54 -19.44
C ILE A 301 2.35 -6.99 -20.59
N ILE A 302 2.02 -5.80 -21.07
CA ILE A 302 2.80 -5.06 -22.04
C ILE A 302 3.41 -3.86 -21.33
N PHE A 303 4.74 -3.81 -21.24
CA PHE A 303 5.45 -2.61 -20.79
C PHE A 303 6.15 -1.98 -21.98
N LYS A 304 5.56 -0.91 -22.47
CA LYS A 304 6.11 -0.13 -23.58
C LYS A 304 7.01 0.95 -23.01
N THR A 305 8.30 0.67 -22.94
CA THR A 305 9.30 1.69 -22.60
C THR A 305 9.32 2.79 -23.67
N LEU A 306 10.05 3.88 -23.43
CA LEU A 306 10.28 4.89 -24.46
C LEU A 306 10.89 4.34 -25.75
N TYR A 307 11.50 3.16 -25.74
CA TYR A 307 12.38 2.69 -26.81
C TYR A 307 11.93 1.38 -27.45
N GLU A 308 11.21 0.54 -26.71
CA GLU A 308 10.74 -0.75 -27.17
C GLU A 308 9.45 -1.17 -26.46
N GLU A 309 8.66 -1.98 -27.15
CA GLU A 309 7.52 -2.69 -26.57
C GLU A 309 7.98 -4.05 -26.06
N GLN A 310 7.82 -4.28 -24.76
CA GLN A 310 8.20 -5.52 -24.09
C GLN A 310 6.95 -6.26 -23.65
N GLU A 311 6.92 -7.57 -23.84
CA GLU A 311 5.80 -8.42 -23.43
C GLU A 311 6.25 -9.33 -22.30
N TYR A 312 5.43 -9.39 -21.25
CA TYR A 312 5.68 -10.16 -20.05
C TYR A 312 4.52 -11.11 -19.76
N GLU A 313 4.84 -12.29 -19.25
CA GLU A 313 3.90 -13.30 -18.78
C GLU A 313 3.92 -13.35 -17.25
N VAL A 314 2.75 -13.23 -16.61
CA VAL A 314 2.58 -13.32 -15.15
C VAL A 314 2.82 -14.75 -14.68
N VAL A 315 3.86 -14.93 -13.87
CA VAL A 315 4.28 -16.24 -13.34
C VAL A 315 4.08 -16.37 -11.84
N GLY A 316 3.85 -15.26 -11.12
CA GLY A 316 3.61 -15.30 -9.67
C GLY A 316 2.82 -14.10 -9.17
N VAL A 317 2.07 -14.32 -8.10
CA VAL A 317 1.35 -13.28 -7.34
C VAL A 317 1.50 -13.59 -5.87
N GLY A 318 1.72 -12.58 -5.03
CA GLY A 318 1.95 -12.80 -3.61
C GLY A 318 1.60 -11.61 -2.73
N LEU A 319 1.60 -11.88 -1.42
CA LEU A 319 1.41 -10.89 -0.36
C LEU A 319 2.62 -10.93 0.56
N SER A 320 3.32 -9.81 0.69
CA SER A 320 4.42 -9.64 1.65
C SER A 320 3.91 -8.86 2.84
N LYS A 321 4.22 -9.28 4.07
CA LYS A 321 4.02 -8.40 5.23
C LYS A 321 4.85 -7.12 5.07
N VAL A 322 4.34 -5.99 5.55
CA VAL A 322 5.13 -4.76 5.61
C VAL A 322 6.12 -4.90 6.77
N GLY A 323 7.34 -5.35 6.48
CA GLY A 323 8.42 -5.39 7.46
C GLY A 323 8.93 -3.96 7.75
N TYR A 324 9.10 -3.62 9.02
CA TYR A 324 9.86 -2.44 9.42
C TYR A 324 11.36 -2.66 9.13
N ASP A 325 12.19 -1.62 9.18
CA ASP A 325 13.63 -1.74 8.85
C ASP A 325 14.42 -2.68 9.77
N ASP A 326 13.86 -3.03 10.93
CA ASP A 326 14.44 -3.94 11.92
C ASP A 326 13.82 -5.36 11.90
N ASP A 327 13.02 -5.71 10.89
CA ASP A 327 12.37 -7.02 10.79
C ASP A 327 13.12 -7.97 9.83
N ASP A 328 13.25 -9.25 10.20
CA ASP A 328 13.90 -10.32 9.40
C ASP A 328 13.02 -10.73 8.17
N THR A 329 11.95 -9.99 7.89
CA THR A 329 11.04 -10.25 6.78
C THR A 329 11.72 -9.93 5.44
N TYR A 330 11.73 -10.91 4.53
CA TYR A 330 12.27 -10.74 3.18
C TYR A 330 11.56 -9.62 2.41
N LYS A 331 12.33 -8.65 1.91
CA LYS A 331 11.85 -7.51 1.14
C LYS A 331 12.07 -7.77 -0.35
N TYR A 332 11.07 -8.33 -1.03
CA TYR A 332 11.16 -8.65 -2.47
C TYR A 332 11.59 -7.46 -3.34
N TYR A 333 11.22 -6.24 -2.92
CA TYR A 333 11.57 -5.00 -3.61
C TYR A 333 13.04 -4.57 -3.45
N ASN A 334 13.87 -5.36 -2.76
CA ASN A 334 15.33 -5.14 -2.72
C ASN A 334 16.08 -5.84 -3.86
N PHE A 335 15.43 -6.74 -4.61
CA PHE A 335 16.04 -7.42 -5.74
C PHE A 335 15.85 -6.63 -7.03
N ILE A 336 16.90 -5.93 -7.46
CA ILE A 336 16.92 -5.15 -8.71
C ILE A 336 17.74 -5.85 -9.78
N ASP A 337 18.92 -6.35 -9.41
CA ASP A 337 19.84 -6.98 -10.34
C ASP A 337 20.47 -8.23 -9.72
N ALA A 338 20.90 -9.16 -10.57
CA ALA A 338 21.60 -10.37 -10.18
C ALA A 338 22.83 -10.57 -11.05
N VAL A 339 23.98 -10.75 -10.42
CA VAL A 339 25.24 -11.06 -11.09
C VAL A 339 25.37 -12.57 -11.29
N THR A 340 24.86 -13.36 -10.33
CA THR A 340 24.98 -14.82 -10.33
C THR A 340 23.63 -15.52 -10.24
N GLY A 341 23.59 -16.75 -10.74
CA GLY A 341 22.41 -17.61 -10.61
C GLY A 341 21.99 -17.87 -9.16
N ALA A 342 22.92 -17.87 -8.21
CA ALA A 342 22.61 -18.02 -6.78
C ALA A 342 21.77 -16.84 -6.24
N GLU A 343 22.10 -15.60 -6.60
CA GLU A 343 21.33 -14.41 -6.19
C GLU A 343 19.90 -14.46 -6.76
N LEU A 344 19.77 -14.84 -8.03
CA LEU A 344 18.46 -15.05 -8.66
C LEU A 344 17.69 -16.20 -8.00
N GLN A 345 18.35 -17.32 -7.69
CA GLN A 345 17.70 -18.45 -7.03
C GLN A 345 17.18 -18.07 -5.64
N GLU A 346 17.95 -17.32 -4.87
CA GLU A 346 17.52 -16.82 -3.56
C GLU A 346 16.26 -15.95 -3.72
N PHE A 347 16.25 -15.04 -4.70
CA PHE A 347 15.05 -14.26 -5.01
C PHE A 347 13.86 -15.17 -5.34
N LEU A 348 14.00 -16.10 -6.29
CA LEU A 348 12.90 -16.97 -6.70
C LEU A 348 12.36 -17.85 -5.56
N ASN A 349 13.23 -18.36 -4.69
CA ASN A 349 12.83 -19.14 -3.51
C ASN A 349 11.99 -18.30 -2.55
N ASN A 350 12.39 -17.05 -2.32
CA ASN A 350 11.64 -16.14 -1.45
C ASN A 350 10.31 -15.72 -2.08
N ILE A 351 10.25 -15.47 -3.40
CA ILE A 351 9.00 -15.19 -4.09
C ILE A 351 8.06 -16.40 -4.05
N GLN A 352 8.57 -17.62 -4.22
CA GLN A 352 7.78 -18.86 -4.12
C GLN A 352 7.16 -19.03 -2.72
N ALA A 353 7.91 -18.69 -1.67
CA ALA A 353 7.43 -18.72 -0.29
C ALA A 353 6.34 -17.68 0.00
N LEU A 354 6.31 -16.58 -0.74
CA LEU A 354 5.32 -15.50 -0.64
C LEU A 354 4.16 -15.64 -1.64
N SER A 355 4.23 -16.63 -2.55
CA SER A 355 3.24 -16.85 -3.60
C SER A 355 1.89 -17.26 -3.01
N ALA A 356 0.83 -16.65 -3.52
CA ALA A 356 -0.55 -16.95 -3.14
C ALA A 356 -1.02 -18.31 -3.70
N PHE A 357 -0.35 -18.84 -4.73
CA PHE A 357 -0.66 -20.13 -5.34
C PHE A 357 0.53 -21.08 -5.30
N ASP A 358 0.25 -22.36 -5.10
CA ASP A 358 1.23 -23.45 -5.11
C ASP A 358 1.56 -23.88 -6.56
N GLU A 359 2.00 -22.90 -7.37
CA GLU A 359 2.52 -23.12 -8.73
C GLU A 359 4.01 -22.79 -8.78
N THR A 360 4.76 -23.53 -9.58
CA THR A 360 6.18 -23.25 -9.80
C THR A 360 6.35 -21.93 -10.52
N ILE A 361 7.13 -21.03 -9.94
CA ILE A 361 7.56 -19.81 -10.61
C ILE A 361 8.59 -20.16 -11.69
N ASP A 362 8.14 -20.13 -12.94
CA ASP A 362 8.91 -20.53 -14.11
C ASP A 362 9.73 -19.36 -14.68
N ILE A 363 10.83 -19.03 -13.99
CA ILE A 363 11.83 -18.04 -14.42
C ILE A 363 13.18 -18.73 -14.60
N SER A 364 13.91 -18.37 -15.66
CA SER A 364 15.27 -18.84 -15.95
C SER A 364 16.31 -17.72 -15.77
N SER A 365 17.60 -18.08 -15.76
CA SER A 365 18.70 -17.11 -15.65
C SER A 365 18.83 -16.17 -16.84
N THR A 366 18.17 -16.46 -17.96
CA THR A 366 18.19 -15.59 -19.14
C THR A 366 17.03 -14.59 -19.16
N ASP A 367 16.04 -14.75 -18.29
CA ASP A 367 14.83 -13.95 -18.34
C ASP A 367 15.02 -12.59 -17.67
N LYS A 368 14.29 -11.59 -18.16
CA LYS A 368 14.09 -10.33 -17.44
C LYS A 368 12.77 -10.37 -16.69
N ILE A 369 12.76 -9.80 -15.49
CA ILE A 369 11.64 -9.84 -14.59
C ILE A 369 10.98 -8.47 -14.54
N LEU A 370 9.66 -8.45 -14.49
CA LEU A 370 8.86 -7.27 -14.17
C LEU A 370 8.09 -7.55 -12.88
N THR A 371 8.33 -6.73 -11.87
CA THR A 371 7.60 -6.77 -10.61
C THR A 371 6.63 -5.59 -10.53
N LEU A 372 5.33 -5.87 -10.42
CA LEU A 372 4.33 -4.84 -10.11
C LEU A 372 4.06 -4.87 -8.62
N SER A 373 4.31 -3.75 -7.94
CA SER A 373 4.20 -3.66 -6.49
C SER A 373 3.18 -2.60 -6.09
N THR A 374 2.19 -2.99 -5.29
CA THR A 374 1.36 -2.01 -4.61
C THR A 374 2.20 -1.25 -3.58
N CYS A 375 2.20 0.08 -3.65
CA CYS A 375 2.70 0.89 -2.54
C CYS A 375 1.73 0.74 -1.39
N ASN A 376 2.23 0.34 -0.21
CA ASN A 376 1.46 0.52 1.00
C ASN A 376 2.33 1.09 2.10
N THR A 377 1.90 2.25 2.58
CA THR A 377 2.42 2.88 3.80
C THR A 377 1.48 2.58 4.98
N TYR A 378 0.27 2.05 4.75
CA TYR A 378 -0.73 1.83 5.81
C TYR A 378 -1.72 0.70 5.47
N MET A 379 -1.35 -0.57 5.68
CA MET A 379 -2.32 -1.64 6.02
C MET A 379 -1.70 -2.69 6.94
N GLU A 380 -2.56 -3.27 7.78
CA GLU A 380 -2.28 -4.42 8.65
C GLU A 380 -1.99 -5.71 7.86
N ASP A 381 -2.37 -5.77 6.57
CA ASP A 381 -2.38 -7.00 5.74
C ASP A 381 -1.20 -7.16 4.75
N GLY A 382 -0.28 -6.19 4.65
CA GLY A 382 0.91 -6.30 3.78
C GLY A 382 0.85 -5.55 2.43
N ARG A 383 1.89 -5.74 1.60
CA ARG A 383 2.02 -5.27 0.21
C ARG A 383 1.78 -6.43 -0.75
N MET A 384 0.93 -6.19 -1.74
CA MET A 384 0.72 -7.10 -2.85
C MET A 384 1.75 -6.87 -3.94
N PHE A 385 2.23 -7.95 -4.55
CA PHE A 385 3.07 -7.91 -5.73
C PHE A 385 2.67 -8.97 -6.77
N ILE A 386 3.01 -8.69 -8.03
CA ILE A 386 2.95 -9.63 -9.15
C ILE A 386 4.36 -9.71 -9.74
N VAL A 387 4.81 -10.92 -10.07
CA VAL A 387 6.06 -11.17 -10.78
C VAL A 387 5.73 -11.74 -12.16
N ALA A 388 6.33 -11.16 -13.19
CA ALA A 388 6.18 -11.56 -14.58
C ALA A 388 7.56 -11.71 -15.25
N LYS A 389 7.65 -12.59 -16.25
CA LYS A 389 8.88 -12.82 -17.03
C LYS A 389 8.74 -12.26 -18.43
N ARG A 390 9.81 -11.69 -18.98
CA ARG A 390 9.84 -11.19 -20.36
C ARG A 390 9.79 -12.35 -21.34
N VAL A 391 8.86 -12.30 -22.28
CA VAL A 391 8.72 -13.28 -23.37
C VAL A 391 9.00 -12.68 -24.75
N ARG A 392 9.03 -11.35 -24.87
CA ARG A 392 9.35 -10.61 -26.11
C ARG A 392 10.01 -9.26 -25.82
#